data_AF-A0A656AJT2-F1
#
_entry.id   AF-A0A656AJT2-F1
#
_cell.length_a   1.000
_cell.length_b   1.000
_cell.length_c   1.000
_cell.angle_alpha   90.00
_cell.angle_beta   90.00
_cell.angle_gamma   90.00
#
_symmetry.space_group_name_H-M   'P 1'
#
loop_
_entity.id
_entity.type
_entity.pdbx_description
1 polymer ?
#
loop_
_entity_poly.entity_id
_entity_poly.type
_entity_poly.pdbx_seq_one_letter_code
_entity_poly.pdbx_strand_id
1 'polypeptide(L)'
;MYHFSDASLLYIEKNGSERSEPEILFNQIQSWLNDFAPERKINRIVRIGIADYPFLPRAYTAINDKELLDILLMATNIARELSLSEGQSHWVYFKAIDNAPAASFASENIRLSCKQAINQGLIKVHSSYKNEDNIKKLLKDG
;
A
#
# COMPACT_ATOMS: atom_id res chain seq x y z
N MET A 1 -4.03 -10.64 -11.93
CA MET A 1 -2.75 -9.89 -11.92
C MET A 1 -2.61 -9.20 -13.27
N TYR A 2 -2.26 -7.93 -13.27
CA TYR A 2 -2.13 -7.08 -14.46
C TYR A 2 -0.74 -6.47 -14.52
N HIS A 3 -0.20 -6.32 -15.72
CA HIS A 3 1.02 -5.55 -15.96
C HIS A 3 0.68 -4.05 -15.90
N PHE A 4 1.29 -3.32 -14.98
CA PHE A 4 1.05 -1.88 -14.81
C PHE A 4 2.15 -1.07 -15.50
N SER A 5 3.41 -1.45 -15.30
CA SER A 5 4.58 -0.92 -16.00
C SER A 5 5.73 -1.93 -15.94
N ASP A 6 6.85 -1.62 -16.60
CA ASP A 6 8.03 -2.51 -16.70
C ASP A 6 8.52 -3.06 -15.35
N ALA A 7 8.33 -2.32 -14.26
CA ALA A 7 8.77 -2.70 -12.91
C ALA A 7 7.61 -2.85 -11.90
N SER A 8 6.35 -2.79 -12.35
CA SER A 8 5.19 -2.75 -11.48
C SER A 8 4.08 -3.68 -11.97
N LEU A 9 3.57 -4.49 -11.05
CA LEU A 9 2.41 -5.36 -11.27
C LEU A 9 1.26 -4.91 -10.37
N LEU A 10 0.04 -4.97 -10.90
CA LEU A 10 -1.18 -4.74 -10.14
C LEU A 10 -1.85 -6.08 -9.84
N TYR A 11 -1.97 -6.41 -8.56
CA TYR A 11 -2.73 -7.56 -8.09
C TYR A 11 -4.06 -7.10 -7.49
N ILE A 12 -5.16 -7.72 -7.93
CA ILE A 12 -6.51 -7.47 -7.41
C ILE A 12 -7.01 -8.79 -6.87
N GLU A 13 -7.30 -8.81 -5.57
CA GLU A 13 -7.86 -9.95 -4.87
C GLU A 13 -9.35 -9.73 -4.61
N LYS A 14 -10.15 -10.80 -4.71
CA LYS A 14 -11.55 -10.74 -4.28
C LYS A 14 -11.58 -10.68 -2.75
N ASN A 15 -12.24 -9.67 -2.20
CA ASN A 15 -12.52 -9.60 -0.77
C ASN A 15 -13.54 -10.69 -0.40
N GLY A 16 -13.05 -11.87 0.00
CA GLY A 16 -13.86 -12.96 0.54
C GLY A 16 -14.16 -12.77 2.04
N SER A 17 -14.98 -13.67 2.61
CA SER A 17 -15.30 -13.70 4.04
C SER A 17 -14.08 -13.90 4.95
N GLU A 18 -12.97 -14.40 4.40
CA GLU A 18 -11.67 -14.54 5.06
C GLU A 18 -10.63 -13.74 4.28
N ARG A 19 -10.61 -12.43 4.51
CA ARG A 19 -9.53 -11.59 3.99
C ARG A 19 -8.22 -12.03 4.64
N SER A 20 -7.27 -12.49 3.82
CA SER A 20 -5.94 -12.83 4.31
C SER A 20 -5.24 -11.57 4.81
N GLU A 21 -4.55 -11.67 5.94
CA GLU A 21 -3.75 -10.54 6.43
C GLU A 21 -2.68 -10.17 5.40
N PRO A 22 -2.39 -8.86 5.21
CA PRO A 22 -1.38 -8.39 4.25
C PRO A 22 -0.04 -9.13 4.32
N GLU A 23 0.36 -9.51 5.53
CA GLU A 23 1.58 -10.25 5.80
C GLU A 23 1.58 -11.67 5.20
N ILE A 24 0.43 -12.35 5.18
CA ILE A 24 0.32 -13.70 4.59
C ILE A 24 0.60 -13.64 3.09
N LEU A 25 -0.07 -12.73 2.38
CA LEU A 25 0.14 -12.53 0.94
C LEU A 25 1.58 -12.13 0.64
N PHE A 26 2.14 -11.21 1.43
CA PHE A 26 3.53 -10.78 1.30
C PHE A 26 4.51 -11.95 1.44
N ASN A 27 4.33 -12.77 2.48
CA ASN A 27 5.20 -13.92 2.73
C ASN A 27 5.10 -14.97 1.62
N GLN A 28 3.91 -15.20 1.07
CA GLN A 28 3.72 -16.09 -0.08
C GLN A 28 4.49 -15.58 -1.31
N ILE A 29 4.35 -14.30 -1.65
CA ILE A 29 5.06 -13.68 -2.78
C ILE A 29 6.57 -13.76 -2.56
N GLN A 30 7.06 -13.46 -1.36
CA GLN A 30 8.48 -13.53 -1.04
C GLN A 30 9.03 -14.97 -1.17
N SER A 31 8.27 -15.98 -0.75
CA SER A 31 8.64 -17.39 -0.93
C SER A 31 8.80 -17.72 -2.42
N TRP A 32 7.81 -17.36 -3.25
CA TRP A 32 7.88 -17.62 -4.69
C TRP A 32 9.08 -16.95 -5.36
N LEU A 33 9.41 -15.71 -4.95
CA LEU A 33 10.60 -15.01 -5.46
C LEU A 33 11.92 -15.64 -5.00
N ASN A 34 11.96 -16.18 -3.79
CA ASN A 34 13.13 -16.88 -3.27
C ASN A 34 13.35 -18.22 -3.99
N ASP A 35 12.26 -18.93 -4.29
CA ASP A 35 12.26 -20.25 -4.92
C ASP A 35 12.45 -20.17 -6.45
N PHE A 36 12.24 -19.00 -7.05
CA PHE A 36 12.43 -18.81 -8.49
C PHE A 36 13.91 -18.75 -8.85
N ALA A 37 14.37 -19.75 -9.63
CA ALA A 37 15.73 -19.85 -10.18
C ALA A 37 16.81 -19.51 -9.13
N PRO A 38 16.87 -20.27 -8.01
CA PRO A 38 17.73 -19.95 -6.86
C PRO A 38 19.22 -19.87 -7.25
N GLU A 39 19.63 -20.58 -8.30
CA GLU A 39 20.97 -20.56 -8.85
C GLU A 39 21.34 -19.22 -9.52
N ARG A 40 20.36 -18.39 -9.89
CA ARG A 40 20.59 -17.09 -10.52
C ARG A 40 20.76 -15.99 -9.47
N LYS A 41 21.77 -15.14 -9.68
CA LYS A 41 21.99 -13.92 -8.90
C LYS A 41 21.09 -12.78 -9.41
N ILE A 42 19.80 -12.87 -9.09
CA ILE A 42 18.81 -11.82 -9.37
C ILE A 42 18.43 -11.07 -8.10
N ASN A 43 18.00 -9.82 -8.25
CA ASN A 43 17.41 -9.05 -7.15
C ASN A 43 16.03 -9.62 -6.82
N ARG A 44 15.82 -9.99 -5.55
CA ARG A 44 14.60 -10.61 -5.02
C ARG A 44 13.83 -9.69 -4.07
N ILE A 45 14.22 -8.42 -4.01
CA ILE A 45 13.55 -7.39 -3.22
C ILE A 45 12.25 -6.99 -3.91
N VAL A 46 11.14 -7.12 -3.20
CA VAL A 46 9.81 -6.69 -3.63
C VAL A 46 9.29 -5.58 -2.72
N ARG A 47 8.55 -4.64 -3.29
CA ARG A 47 7.99 -3.47 -2.61
C ARG A 47 6.50 -3.44 -2.91
N ILE A 48 5.67 -3.58 -1.88
CA ILE A 48 4.24 -3.80 -2.05
C ILE A 48 3.45 -2.69 -1.36
N GLY A 49 2.68 -1.93 -2.13
CA GLY A 49 1.61 -1.09 -1.61
C GLY A 49 0.29 -1.84 -1.62
N ILE A 50 -0.52 -1.65 -0.57
CA ILE A 50 -1.82 -2.31 -0.41
C ILE A 50 -2.85 -1.24 -0.05
N ALA A 51 -4.05 -1.36 -0.61
CA ALA A 51 -5.21 -0.53 -0.31
C ALA A 51 -6.50 -1.34 -0.50
N ASP A 52 -7.56 -0.91 0.17
CA ASP A 52 -8.89 -1.52 0.05
C ASP A 52 -9.68 -1.01 -1.15
N TYR A 53 -10.54 -1.88 -1.69
CA TYR A 53 -11.61 -1.51 -2.60
C TYR A 53 -12.97 -1.99 -2.04
N PRO A 54 -13.96 -1.09 -1.90
CA PRO A 54 -13.81 0.37 -1.94
C PRO A 54 -12.90 0.87 -0.81
N PHE A 55 -12.11 1.92 -1.04
CA PHE A 55 -11.20 2.45 -0.02
C PHE A 55 -11.94 3.04 1.18
N LEU A 56 -13.11 3.65 0.94
CA LEU A 56 -14.03 4.12 1.97
C LEU A 56 -15.27 3.22 1.99
N PRO A 57 -15.38 2.26 2.92
CA PRO A 57 -16.49 1.29 2.93
C PRO A 57 -17.88 1.92 2.98
N ARG A 58 -18.04 3.02 3.73
CA ARG A 58 -19.32 3.74 3.89
C ARG A 58 -19.58 4.83 2.85
N ALA A 59 -18.62 5.11 2.00
CA ALA A 59 -18.70 6.15 0.97
C ALA A 59 -18.01 5.66 -0.31
N TYR A 60 -18.46 4.53 -0.83
CA TYR A 60 -17.78 3.81 -1.92
C TYR A 60 -17.69 4.57 -3.25
N THR A 61 -18.47 5.64 -3.43
CA THR A 61 -18.40 6.53 -4.60
C THR A 61 -17.50 7.75 -4.39
N ALA A 62 -17.00 7.99 -3.18
CA ALA A 62 -16.26 9.20 -2.85
C ALA A 62 -14.81 9.18 -3.34
N ILE A 63 -14.30 7.99 -3.71
CA ILE A 63 -12.98 7.80 -4.30
C ILE A 63 -13.17 7.01 -5.58
N ASN A 64 -12.73 7.58 -6.70
CA ASN A 64 -12.77 6.91 -8.00
C ASN A 64 -11.52 6.02 -8.22
N ASP A 65 -11.52 5.23 -9.30
CA ASP A 65 -10.44 4.27 -9.58
C ASP A 65 -9.07 4.94 -9.76
N LYS A 66 -9.01 6.13 -10.36
CA LYS A 66 -7.77 6.88 -10.54
C LYS A 66 -7.20 7.34 -9.19
N GLU A 67 -8.07 7.86 -8.33
CA GLU A 67 -7.72 8.30 -7.00
C GLU A 67 -7.26 7.13 -6.11
N LEU A 68 -7.91 5.97 -6.24
CA LEU A 68 -7.48 4.76 -5.56
C LEU A 68 -6.09 4.30 -6.02
N LEU A 69 -5.82 4.35 -7.33
CA LEU A 69 -4.48 4.04 -7.85
C LEU A 69 -3.43 5.01 -7.31
N ASP A 70 -3.76 6.29 -7.19
CA ASP A 70 -2.86 7.27 -6.56
C ASP A 70 -2.56 6.92 -5.09
N ILE A 71 -3.57 6.53 -4.32
CA ILE A 71 -3.42 6.06 -2.93
C ILE A 71 -2.54 4.80 -2.87
N LEU A 72 -2.76 3.84 -3.77
CA LEU A 72 -1.97 2.61 -3.86
C LEU A 72 -0.50 2.91 -4.20
N LEU A 73 -0.26 3.84 -5.11
CA LEU A 73 1.08 4.29 -5.47
C LEU A 73 1.77 5.02 -4.32
N MET A 74 1.02 5.79 -3.51
CA MET A 74 1.57 6.38 -2.29
C MET A 74 2.05 5.32 -1.29
N ALA A 75 1.24 4.29 -1.03
CA ALA A 75 1.65 3.18 -0.16
C ALA A 75 2.88 2.45 -0.73
N THR A 76 2.90 2.20 -2.04
CA THR A 76 4.03 1.57 -2.74
C THR A 76 5.31 2.40 -2.64
N ASN A 77 5.20 3.72 -2.73
CA ASN A 77 6.34 4.62 -2.61
C ASN A 77 6.96 4.56 -1.20
N ILE A 78 6.15 4.51 -0.14
CA ILE A 78 6.67 4.35 1.22
C ILE A 78 7.38 3.01 1.38
N ALA A 79 6.78 1.92 0.88
CA ALA A 79 7.43 0.61 0.88
C ALA A 79 8.78 0.62 0.15
N ARG A 80 8.88 1.40 -0.94
CA ARG A 80 10.13 1.62 -1.68
C ARG A 80 11.17 2.35 -0.85
N GLU A 81 10.82 3.47 -0.23
CA GLU A 81 11.78 4.24 0.58
C GLU A 81 12.31 3.43 1.77
N LEU A 82 11.43 2.68 2.45
CA LEU A 82 11.84 1.74 3.51
C LEU A 82 12.80 0.68 2.98
N SER A 83 12.46 0.06 1.84
CA SER A 83 13.28 -0.94 1.18
C SER A 83 14.65 -0.43 0.73
N LEU A 84 14.73 0.82 0.25
CA LEU A 84 16.02 1.44 -0.09
C LEU A 84 16.87 1.71 1.15
N SER A 85 16.25 2.03 2.28
CA SER A 85 16.96 2.28 3.54
C SER A 85 17.49 1.02 4.22
N GLU A 86 16.76 -0.11 4.15
CA GLU A 86 17.12 -1.36 4.84
C GLU A 86 17.68 -2.44 3.92
N GLY A 87 17.57 -2.26 2.59
CA GLY A 87 18.03 -3.26 1.62
C GLY A 87 17.19 -4.54 1.60
N GLN A 88 15.93 -4.49 2.05
CA GLN A 88 15.02 -5.64 2.11
C GLN A 88 13.64 -5.35 1.54
N SER A 89 12.82 -6.40 1.38
CA SER A 89 11.44 -6.28 0.91
C SER A 89 10.54 -5.68 1.98
N HIS A 90 9.62 -4.81 1.59
CA HIS A 90 8.62 -4.24 2.49
C HIS A 90 7.24 -4.20 1.89
N TRP A 91 6.23 -4.24 2.76
CA TRP A 91 4.86 -3.89 2.43
C TRP A 91 4.37 -2.72 3.28
N VAL A 92 3.50 -1.92 2.70
CA VAL A 92 2.76 -0.84 3.37
C VAL A 92 1.31 -0.93 2.94
N TYR A 93 0.41 -0.86 3.93
CA TYR A 93 -1.02 -0.98 3.74
C TYR A 93 -1.72 0.25 4.31
N PHE A 94 -2.47 0.94 3.46
CA PHE A 94 -3.37 2.01 3.86
C PHE A 94 -4.77 1.46 4.04
N LYS A 95 -5.28 1.58 5.28
CA LYS A 95 -6.63 1.18 5.64
C LYS A 95 -7.41 2.38 6.17
N ALA A 96 -8.45 2.82 5.46
CA ALA A 96 -9.36 3.80 6.03
C ALA A 96 -10.10 3.21 7.24
N ILE A 97 -10.38 4.04 8.24
CA ILE A 97 -11.29 3.63 9.32
C ILE A 97 -12.72 3.53 8.76
N ASP A 98 -13.54 2.66 9.35
CA ASP A 98 -14.89 2.36 8.84
C ASP A 98 -15.79 3.60 8.70
N ASN A 99 -15.60 4.60 9.58
CA ASN A 99 -16.38 5.83 9.64
C ASN A 99 -15.64 7.06 9.09
N ALA A 100 -14.60 6.85 8.28
CA ALA A 100 -13.86 7.97 7.68
C ALA A 100 -14.82 8.83 6.84
N PRO A 101 -14.91 10.14 7.10
CA PRO A 101 -15.83 11.01 6.40
C PRO A 101 -15.35 11.25 4.96
N ALA A 102 -16.25 11.05 3.99
CA ALA A 102 -15.98 11.31 2.58
C ALA A 102 -15.45 12.74 2.31
N ALA A 103 -15.92 13.72 3.09
CA ALA A 103 -15.50 15.10 2.98
C ALA A 103 -13.99 15.31 3.19
N SER A 104 -13.32 14.48 3.99
CA SER A 104 -11.86 14.54 4.15
C SER A 104 -11.09 14.15 2.88
N PHE A 105 -11.78 13.52 1.91
CA PHE A 105 -11.23 13.07 0.63
C PHE A 105 -11.77 13.86 -0.57
N ALA A 106 -12.64 14.84 -0.35
CA ALA A 106 -13.31 15.61 -1.41
C ALA A 106 -12.44 16.70 -2.07
N SER A 107 -11.11 16.65 -1.93
CA SER A 107 -10.22 17.64 -2.55
C SER A 107 -9.82 17.22 -3.96
N GLU A 108 -9.46 18.19 -4.81
CA GLU A 108 -8.94 17.91 -6.16
C GLU A 108 -7.57 17.19 -6.14
N ASN A 109 -6.94 17.05 -4.96
CA ASN A 109 -5.66 16.39 -4.79
C ASN A 109 -5.77 15.26 -3.77
N ILE A 110 -6.10 14.07 -4.25
CA ILE A 110 -6.24 12.88 -3.40
C ILE A 110 -4.98 12.59 -2.58
N ARG A 111 -3.78 12.89 -3.10
CA ARG A 111 -2.54 12.65 -2.38
C ARG A 111 -2.41 13.54 -1.15
N LEU A 112 -2.78 14.81 -1.29
CA LEU A 112 -2.82 15.75 -0.17
C LEU A 112 -3.90 15.34 0.84
N SER A 113 -5.11 15.03 0.37
CA SER A 113 -6.20 14.52 1.23
C SER A 113 -5.79 13.26 1.99
N CYS A 114 -5.13 12.31 1.32
CA CYS A 114 -4.66 11.07 1.93
C CYS A 114 -3.62 11.35 3.03
N LYS A 115 -2.65 12.24 2.81
CA LYS A 115 -1.69 12.65 3.85
C LYS A 115 -2.38 13.30 5.05
N GLN A 116 -3.32 14.21 4.80
CA GLN A 116 -4.09 14.86 5.85
C GLN A 116 -4.92 13.83 6.64
N ALA A 117 -5.59 12.92 5.95
CA ALA A 117 -6.38 11.86 6.56
C ALA A 117 -5.52 10.90 7.41
N ILE A 118 -4.30 10.57 6.98
CA ILE A 118 -3.35 9.80 7.81
C ILE A 118 -2.99 10.58 9.08
N ASN A 119 -2.64 11.86 8.96
CA ASN A 119 -2.30 12.71 10.11
C ASN A 119 -3.47 12.90 11.09
N GLN A 120 -4.71 12.86 10.59
CA GLN A 120 -5.94 12.92 11.38
C GLN A 120 -6.36 11.57 11.96
N GLY A 121 -5.64 10.48 11.67
CA GLY A 121 -6.00 9.12 12.11
C GLY A 121 -7.18 8.50 11.38
N LEU A 122 -7.62 9.08 10.26
CA LEU A 122 -8.70 8.57 9.40
C LEU A 122 -8.22 7.44 8.48
N ILE A 123 -6.91 7.36 8.23
CA ILE A 123 -6.25 6.22 7.59
C ILE A 123 -5.23 5.65 8.56
N LYS A 124 -5.34 4.35 8.82
CA LYS A 124 -4.33 3.55 9.52
C LYS A 124 -3.28 3.08 8.52
N VAL A 125 -2.02 3.24 8.89
CA VAL A 125 -0.88 2.75 8.13
C VAL A 125 -0.34 1.51 8.82
N HIS A 126 -0.38 0.37 8.12
CA HIS A 126 0.24 -0.87 8.58
C HIS A 126 1.44 -1.16 7.68
N SER A 127 2.47 -1.81 8.20
CA SER A 127 3.65 -2.16 7.41
C SER A 127 4.44 -3.32 8.01
N SER A 128 5.30 -3.95 7.21
CA SER A 128 6.31 -4.88 7.74
C SER A 128 7.41 -4.19 8.56
N TYR A 129 7.51 -2.86 8.49
CA TYR A 129 8.51 -2.10 9.20
C TYR A 129 8.05 -1.75 10.62
N LYS A 130 8.90 -1.99 11.62
CA LYS A 130 8.53 -1.88 13.04
C LYS A 130 8.57 -0.45 13.60
N ASN A 131 9.22 0.49 12.91
CA ASN A 131 9.38 1.87 13.40
C ASN A 131 8.41 2.83 12.70
N GLU A 132 7.25 3.03 13.32
CA GLU A 132 6.19 3.91 12.82
C GLU A 132 6.62 5.38 12.66
N ASP A 133 7.58 5.86 13.45
CA ASP A 133 7.99 7.27 13.42
C ASP A 133 8.71 7.64 12.12
N ASN A 134 9.47 6.70 11.56
CA ASN A 134 10.11 6.88 10.26
C ASN A 134 9.08 6.88 9.11
N ILE A 135 8.02 6.07 9.21
CA ILE A 135 6.92 6.09 8.24
C ILE A 135 6.22 7.45 8.25
N LYS A 136 5.99 8.02 9.45
CA LYS A 136 5.42 9.36 9.60
C LYS A 136 6.31 10.46 9.01
N LYS A 137 7.64 10.30 9.02
CA LYS A 137 8.57 11.24 8.35
C LYS A 137 8.45 11.14 6.82
N LEU A 138 8.47 9.92 6.28
CA LEU A 138 8.31 9.69 4.84
C LEU A 138 6.99 10.24 4.28
N LEU A 139 5.95 10.29 5.11
CA LEU A 139 4.65 10.88 4.77
C LEU A 139 4.64 12.42 4.75
N LYS A 140 5.60 13.08 5.41
CA LYS A 140 5.73 14.55 5.48
C LYS A 140 6.61 15.12 4.38
N ASP A 141 7.58 14.34 3.90
CA ASP A 141 8.64 14.82 2.99
C ASP A 141 8.36 14.55 1.50
N GLY A 142 7.38 13.70 1.17
CA GLY A 142 6.86 13.51 -0.19
C GLY A 142 5.69 14.44 -0.51
#